data_AF-A0A951LV22-F1
#
_entry.id   AF-A0A951LV22-F1
#
_cell.length_a   1.000
_cell.length_b   1.000
_cell.length_c   1.000
_cell.angle_alpha   90.00
_cell.angle_beta   90.00
_cell.angle_gamma   90.00
#
_symmetry.space_group_name_H-M   'P 1'
#
loop_
_entity.id
_entity.type
_entity.pdbx_description
1 polymer ?
#
loop_
_entity_poly.entity_id
_entity_poly.type
_entity_poly.pdbx_seq_one_letter_code
_entity_poly.pdbx_strand_id
1 'polypeptide(L)'
;MRLRTKLLLLLVLCYVSFNGHCIVNSIDPCINHCCIGAGQPFGLFTVIYADGSPNFVGRYDANGRGIYDKSSLTHSCDFTRIVQGTVGNNSLSASPSSIDLLSPPSSGTITGQGMWATNGMPRVDYFQSNGYFIGSVSATSAASDGTWIVAPQPDLSSVYSGFYQLKVTYPTEEGFYINEVGSASIDCWNRDNPDSDGDGWNDVDDCYPYDASRWYCNQGGGCEYQTYREEMPCYEY
;
A
#
# COMPACT_ATOMS: atom_id res chain seq x y z
N MET A 1 12.80 -61.68 -9.67
CA MET A 1 12.55 -60.47 -10.49
C MET A 1 11.24 -59.86 -10.00
N ARG A 2 11.29 -58.84 -9.12
CA ARG A 2 10.10 -58.24 -8.47
C ARG A 2 9.69 -56.98 -9.24
N LEU A 3 8.52 -57.02 -9.89
CA LEU A 3 7.86 -55.83 -10.44
C LEU A 3 7.44 -54.92 -9.29
N ARG A 4 7.96 -53.69 -9.25
CA ARG A 4 7.46 -52.61 -8.37
C ARG A 4 6.50 -51.74 -9.17
N THR A 5 5.21 -51.95 -8.96
CA THR A 5 4.13 -51.10 -9.44
C THR A 5 4.19 -49.77 -8.68
N LYS A 6 4.62 -48.69 -9.35
CA LYS A 6 4.51 -47.34 -8.80
C LYS A 6 3.12 -46.80 -9.14
N LEU A 7 2.33 -46.63 -8.08
CA LEU A 7 1.01 -46.00 -8.09
C LEU A 7 1.19 -44.51 -8.46
N LEU A 8 0.71 -44.13 -9.65
CA LEU A 8 0.66 -42.74 -10.08
C LEU A 8 -0.61 -42.12 -9.49
N LEU A 9 -0.46 -41.33 -8.43
CA LEU A 9 -1.56 -40.56 -7.84
C LEU A 9 -1.80 -39.35 -8.74
N LEU A 10 -2.78 -39.45 -9.64
CA LEU A 10 -3.22 -38.33 -10.49
C LEU A 10 -4.05 -37.38 -9.63
N LEU A 11 -3.42 -36.31 -9.13
CA LEU A 11 -4.08 -35.26 -8.37
C LEU A 11 -4.80 -34.35 -9.37
N VAL A 12 -6.09 -34.61 -9.60
CA VAL A 12 -6.96 -33.76 -10.40
C VAL A 12 -7.16 -32.45 -9.62
N LEU A 13 -6.46 -31.40 -10.03
CA LEU A 13 -6.75 -30.03 -9.60
C LEU A 13 -8.19 -29.71 -10.06
N CYS A 14 -9.12 -29.72 -9.11
CA CYS A 14 -10.47 -29.24 -9.34
C CYS A 14 -10.38 -27.71 -9.42
N TYR A 15 -10.43 -27.17 -10.63
CA TYR A 15 -10.54 -25.72 -10.86
C TYR A 15 -11.96 -25.31 -10.43
N VAL A 16 -12.12 -24.93 -9.16
CA VAL A 16 -13.40 -24.41 -8.67
C VAL A 16 -13.53 -22.98 -9.18
N SER A 17 -14.24 -22.81 -10.29
CA SER A 17 -14.75 -21.50 -10.69
C SER A 17 -15.81 -21.06 -9.68
N PHE A 18 -15.41 -20.27 -8.68
CA PHE A 18 -16.35 -19.62 -7.78
C PHE A 18 -17.07 -18.51 -8.55
N ASN A 19 -18.24 -18.83 -9.11
CA ASN A 19 -19.20 -17.83 -9.56
C ASN A 19 -19.80 -17.17 -8.32
N GLY A 20 -19.13 -16.15 -7.78
CA GLY A 20 -19.62 -15.34 -6.67
C GLY A 20 -20.92 -14.64 -7.04
N HIS A 21 -22.06 -15.27 -6.80
CA HIS A 21 -23.36 -14.61 -6.91
C HIS A 21 -23.53 -13.70 -5.69
N CYS A 22 -23.85 -12.43 -5.95
CA CYS A 22 -24.09 -11.43 -4.91
C CYS A 22 -25.35 -11.81 -4.10
N ILE A 23 -25.24 -11.88 -2.78
CA ILE A 23 -26.39 -12.00 -1.87
C ILE A 23 -27.00 -10.59 -1.73
N VAL A 24 -28.11 -10.36 -2.42
CA VAL A 24 -28.84 -9.09 -2.43
C VAL A 24 -29.72 -8.96 -1.18
N ASN A 25 -29.35 -8.07 -0.27
CA ASN A 25 -30.27 -7.52 0.74
C ASN A 25 -30.07 -5.99 0.85
N SER A 26 -31.05 -5.26 0.29
CA SER A 26 -31.40 -3.84 0.45
C SER A 26 -30.33 -2.75 0.25
N ILE A 27 -30.57 -1.91 -0.77
CA ILE A 27 -29.85 -0.67 -1.17
C ILE A 27 -28.42 -0.95 -1.67
N ASP A 28 -28.30 -1.56 -2.85
CA ASP A 28 -27.01 -2.02 -3.35
C ASP A 28 -26.37 -1.00 -4.33
N PRO A 29 -25.17 -0.45 -4.05
CA PRO A 29 -24.40 0.35 -5.00
C PRO A 29 -23.97 -0.43 -6.27
N CYS A 30 -24.23 -1.74 -6.34
CA CYS A 30 -23.76 -2.64 -7.42
C CYS A 30 -24.56 -2.57 -8.75
N ILE A 31 -25.45 -1.59 -8.99
CA ILE A 31 -26.03 -1.39 -10.34
C ILE A 31 -24.91 -1.15 -11.36
N ASN A 32 -23.97 -0.27 -11.02
CA ASN A 32 -22.81 0.06 -11.84
C ASN A 32 -21.50 -0.58 -11.35
N HIS A 33 -21.56 -1.47 -10.36
CA HIS A 33 -20.36 -2.10 -9.79
C HIS A 33 -20.51 -3.61 -9.70
N CYS A 34 -19.38 -4.30 -9.76
CA CYS A 34 -19.25 -5.69 -9.40
C CYS A 34 -18.72 -5.80 -7.98
N CYS A 35 -19.29 -6.75 -7.27
CA CYS A 35 -19.09 -6.91 -5.84
C CYS A 35 -18.55 -8.34 -5.62
N ILE A 36 -17.39 -8.43 -5.00
CA ILE A 36 -16.69 -9.69 -4.73
C ILE A 36 -16.65 -9.91 -3.23
N GLY A 37 -17.02 -11.11 -2.78
CA GLY A 37 -17.00 -11.49 -1.37
C GLY A 37 -15.90 -12.51 -1.07
N ALA A 38 -15.78 -12.87 0.22
CA ALA A 38 -14.86 -13.89 0.72
C ALA A 38 -13.37 -13.60 0.47
N GLY A 39 -12.99 -12.33 0.32
CA GLY A 39 -11.59 -11.92 0.35
C GLY A 39 -11.04 -11.92 1.78
N GLN A 40 -9.72 -11.98 1.90
CA GLN A 40 -9.06 -11.63 3.16
C GLN A 40 -9.34 -10.15 3.45
N PRO A 41 -9.79 -9.77 4.66
CA PRO A 41 -9.96 -8.36 5.03
C PRO A 41 -8.70 -7.55 4.70
N PHE A 42 -8.89 -6.40 4.04
CA PHE A 42 -7.80 -5.55 3.56
C PHE A 42 -6.85 -6.18 2.54
N GLY A 43 -7.10 -7.38 2.03
CA GLY A 43 -6.31 -8.02 0.99
C GLY A 43 -6.42 -7.32 -0.36
N LEU A 44 -5.37 -7.40 -1.17
CA LEU A 44 -5.42 -6.92 -2.55
C LEU A 44 -6.09 -7.96 -3.44
N PHE A 45 -6.74 -7.50 -4.51
CA PHE A 45 -7.21 -8.35 -5.58
C PHE A 45 -6.94 -7.69 -6.94
N THR A 46 -6.75 -8.50 -7.96
CA THR A 46 -6.66 -8.05 -9.36
C THR A 46 -7.87 -8.54 -10.13
N VAL A 47 -8.51 -7.63 -10.86
CA VAL A 47 -9.54 -7.92 -11.85
C VAL A 47 -8.88 -7.96 -13.22
N ILE A 48 -9.07 -9.07 -13.91
CA ILE A 48 -8.57 -9.31 -15.26
C ILE A 48 -9.76 -9.34 -16.19
N TYR A 49 -9.75 -8.44 -17.17
CA TYR A 49 -10.82 -8.30 -18.15
C TYR A 49 -10.57 -9.21 -19.36
N ALA A 50 -11.61 -9.89 -19.83
CA ALA A 50 -11.50 -10.86 -20.92
C ALA A 50 -11.15 -10.23 -22.28
N ASP A 51 -11.34 -8.93 -22.44
CA ASP A 51 -11.04 -8.18 -23.68
C ASP A 51 -9.59 -7.68 -23.75
N GLY A 52 -8.77 -7.98 -22.72
CA GLY A 52 -7.38 -7.54 -22.66
C GLY A 52 -7.19 -6.08 -22.22
N SER A 53 -8.25 -5.43 -21.75
CA SER A 53 -8.16 -4.12 -21.11
C SER A 53 -7.21 -4.14 -19.90
N PRO A 54 -6.64 -2.98 -19.51
CA PRO A 54 -5.77 -2.91 -18.35
C PRO A 54 -6.42 -3.49 -17.09
N ASN A 55 -5.67 -4.34 -16.39
CA ASN A 55 -6.14 -4.94 -15.15
C ASN A 55 -6.39 -3.87 -14.09
N PHE A 56 -7.41 -4.08 -13.26
CA PHE A 56 -7.69 -3.24 -12.10
C PHE A 56 -7.15 -3.92 -10.84
N VAL A 57 -6.48 -3.17 -9.97
CA VAL A 57 -6.07 -3.66 -8.64
C VAL A 57 -6.89 -2.93 -7.59
N GLY A 58 -7.64 -3.70 -6.81
CA GLY A 58 -8.46 -3.20 -5.72
C GLY A 58 -8.04 -3.78 -4.37
N ARG A 59 -8.70 -3.31 -3.30
CA ARG A 59 -8.52 -3.81 -1.94
C ARG A 59 -9.87 -4.21 -1.35
N TYR A 60 -9.91 -5.32 -0.63
CA TYR A 60 -11.05 -5.74 0.17
C TYR A 60 -11.25 -4.79 1.36
N ASP A 61 -12.50 -4.54 1.74
CA ASP A 61 -12.83 -3.83 2.97
C ASP A 61 -12.56 -4.69 4.22
N ALA A 62 -12.92 -4.16 5.40
CA ALA A 62 -12.79 -4.85 6.68
C ALA A 62 -13.62 -6.14 6.78
N ASN A 63 -14.65 -6.29 5.95
CA ASN A 63 -15.52 -7.46 5.91
C ASN A 63 -15.13 -8.45 4.81
N GLY A 64 -14.02 -8.20 4.09
CA GLY A 64 -13.60 -9.05 2.98
C GLY A 64 -14.45 -8.85 1.70
N ARG A 65 -15.10 -7.69 1.54
CA ARG A 65 -15.85 -7.30 0.34
C ARG A 65 -15.03 -6.34 -0.52
N GLY A 66 -14.90 -6.65 -1.80
CA GLY A 66 -14.26 -5.80 -2.80
C GLY A 66 -15.30 -5.30 -3.80
N ILE A 67 -15.05 -4.12 -4.36
CA ILE A 67 -15.93 -3.48 -5.34
C ILE A 67 -15.08 -2.97 -6.51
N TYR A 68 -15.56 -3.15 -7.73
CA TYR A 68 -14.96 -2.57 -8.95
C TYR A 68 -16.03 -2.18 -9.97
N ASP A 69 -15.73 -1.24 -10.85
CA ASP A 69 -16.72 -0.65 -11.75
C ASP A 69 -17.07 -1.57 -12.92
N LYS A 70 -18.35 -1.53 -13.32
CA LYS A 70 -18.84 -2.02 -14.60
C LYS A 70 -18.76 -0.90 -15.62
N SER A 71 -18.14 -1.12 -16.76
CA SER A 71 -18.07 -0.11 -17.83
C SER A 71 -18.45 -0.60 -19.22
N SER A 72 -18.67 -1.90 -19.41
CA SER A 72 -19.07 -2.49 -20.70
C SER A 72 -19.60 -3.92 -20.51
N LEU A 73 -20.05 -4.57 -21.60
CA LEU A 73 -20.43 -5.99 -21.59
C LEU A 73 -19.23 -6.92 -21.26
N THR A 74 -18.00 -6.51 -21.60
CA THR A 74 -16.76 -7.25 -21.32
C THR A 74 -16.15 -6.87 -19.97
N HIS A 75 -16.53 -5.71 -19.42
CA HIS A 75 -16.28 -5.29 -18.04
C HIS A 75 -17.52 -5.54 -17.16
N SER A 76 -18.21 -6.66 -17.41
CA SER A 76 -19.28 -7.15 -16.54
C SER A 76 -18.73 -8.20 -15.57
N CYS A 77 -19.47 -8.50 -14.50
CA CYS A 77 -18.98 -9.42 -13.48
C CYS A 77 -18.79 -10.85 -14.01
N ASP A 78 -19.51 -11.21 -15.07
CA ASP A 78 -19.51 -12.57 -15.65
C ASP A 78 -18.32 -12.81 -16.59
N PHE A 79 -17.68 -11.73 -17.08
CA PHE A 79 -16.56 -11.80 -18.03
C PHE A 79 -15.24 -11.29 -17.44
N THR A 80 -15.11 -11.37 -16.12
CA THR A 80 -13.89 -11.03 -15.40
C THR A 80 -13.32 -12.25 -14.68
N ARG A 81 -12.00 -12.27 -14.53
CA ARG A 81 -11.31 -13.19 -13.63
C ARG A 81 -10.75 -12.40 -12.45
N ILE A 82 -10.99 -12.92 -11.25
CA ILE A 82 -10.45 -12.34 -10.02
C ILE A 82 -9.25 -13.16 -9.56
N VAL A 83 -8.13 -12.49 -9.32
CA VAL A 83 -6.97 -13.06 -8.64
C VAL A 83 -6.89 -12.43 -7.26
N GLN A 84 -7.03 -13.25 -6.22
CA GLN A 84 -7.00 -12.79 -4.83
C GLN A 84 -5.58 -12.87 -4.28
N GLY A 85 -5.15 -11.82 -3.61
CA GLY A 85 -3.90 -11.77 -2.88
C GLY A 85 -4.04 -12.22 -1.44
N THR A 86 -2.91 -12.55 -0.82
CA THR A 86 -2.82 -12.84 0.62
C THR A 86 -2.42 -11.61 1.42
N VAL A 87 -2.88 -11.50 2.67
CA VAL A 87 -2.37 -10.51 3.64
C VAL A 87 -1.43 -11.20 4.60
N GLY A 88 -0.15 -10.84 4.54
CA GLY A 88 0.87 -11.28 5.48
C GLY A 88 0.99 -10.30 6.64
N ASN A 89 1.06 -10.83 7.86
CA ASN A 89 1.19 -10.05 9.09
C ASN A 89 2.59 -10.16 9.71
N ASN A 90 3.61 -10.51 8.91
CA ASN A 90 4.95 -10.66 9.42
C ASN A 90 5.49 -9.28 9.86
N SER A 91 6.05 -9.22 11.06
CA SER A 91 6.88 -8.10 11.47
C SER A 91 8.26 -8.28 10.87
N LEU A 92 8.63 -7.35 9.99
CA LEU A 92 9.89 -7.33 9.27
C LEU A 92 10.79 -6.23 9.87
N SER A 93 12.09 -6.28 9.55
CA SER A 93 13.05 -5.27 9.98
C SER A 93 13.80 -4.72 8.77
N ALA A 94 13.98 -3.39 8.72
CA ALA A 94 14.74 -2.72 7.68
C ALA A 94 16.13 -2.33 8.19
N SER A 95 17.14 -2.49 7.32
CA SER A 95 18.52 -2.06 7.53
C SER A 95 19.00 -1.26 6.31
N PRO A 96 19.29 0.03 6.44
CA PRO A 96 19.25 0.77 7.71
C PRO A 96 17.81 1.00 8.19
N SER A 97 17.64 1.10 9.51
CA SER A 97 16.36 1.46 10.13
C SER A 97 16.12 2.97 10.13
N SER A 98 17.14 3.76 9.75
CA SER A 98 17.03 5.20 9.57
C SER A 98 17.76 5.68 8.31
N ILE A 99 17.24 6.72 7.67
CA ILE A 99 17.76 7.24 6.40
C ILE A 99 17.95 8.76 6.50
N ASP A 100 19.17 9.22 6.22
CA ASP A 100 19.43 10.64 5.92
C ASP A 100 18.88 10.96 4.53
N LEU A 101 17.88 11.83 4.44
CA LEU A 101 17.24 12.19 3.18
C LEU A 101 18.14 13.04 2.26
N LEU A 102 19.19 13.68 2.79
CA LEU A 102 20.17 14.42 1.99
C LEU A 102 21.27 13.52 1.43
N SER A 103 21.47 12.35 2.02
CA SER A 103 22.44 11.35 1.56
C SER A 103 21.88 9.93 1.73
N PRO A 104 20.77 9.59 1.04
CA PRO A 104 20.13 8.30 1.21
C PRO A 104 21.05 7.17 0.71
N PRO A 105 21.06 6.01 1.39
CA PRO A 105 21.80 4.85 0.90
C PRO A 105 21.22 4.39 -0.45
N SER A 106 22.05 3.84 -1.32
CA SER A 106 21.58 3.33 -2.62
C SER A 106 20.62 2.13 -2.49
N SER A 107 20.69 1.40 -1.38
CA SER A 107 19.92 0.19 -1.12
C SER A 107 19.75 -0.08 0.37
N GLY A 108 18.76 -0.89 0.71
CA GLY A 108 18.54 -1.42 2.05
C GLY A 108 18.31 -2.95 2.01
N THR A 109 18.47 -3.58 3.17
CA THR A 109 18.11 -4.98 3.41
C THR A 109 16.85 -5.03 4.26
N ILE A 110 15.90 -5.86 3.89
CA ILE A 110 14.75 -6.19 4.74
C ILE A 110 14.92 -7.63 5.21
N THR A 111 14.81 -7.86 6.51
CA THR A 111 14.93 -9.17 7.14
C THR A 111 13.61 -9.58 7.79
N GLY A 112 13.36 -10.89 7.86
CA GLY A 112 12.11 -11.47 8.35
C GLY A 112 11.91 -12.88 7.81
N GLN A 113 10.66 -13.27 7.56
CA GLN A 113 10.32 -14.56 6.95
C GLN A 113 9.33 -14.36 5.81
N GLY A 114 9.30 -15.31 4.86
CA GLY A 114 8.30 -15.34 3.80
C GLY A 114 8.65 -14.55 2.53
N MET A 115 9.87 -14.05 2.42
CA MET A 115 10.33 -13.26 1.26
C MET A 115 10.95 -14.15 0.19
N TRP A 116 10.15 -15.01 -0.41
CA TRP A 116 10.59 -15.97 -1.43
C TRP A 116 10.63 -15.33 -2.82
N ALA A 117 11.60 -15.75 -3.63
CA ALA A 117 11.73 -15.32 -5.04
C ALA A 117 11.22 -16.37 -6.06
N THR A 118 10.32 -17.28 -5.63
CA THR A 118 9.86 -18.42 -6.44
C THR A 118 9.21 -18.00 -7.76
N ASN A 119 8.37 -16.97 -7.73
CA ASN A 119 7.61 -16.49 -8.89
C ASN A 119 8.15 -15.16 -9.45
N GLY A 120 9.30 -14.71 -8.95
CA GLY A 120 9.85 -13.37 -9.22
C GLY A 120 10.34 -12.71 -7.94
N MET A 121 11.15 -11.67 -8.09
CA MET A 121 11.69 -10.93 -6.94
C MET A 121 10.57 -10.22 -6.17
N PRO A 122 10.62 -10.20 -4.83
CA PRO A 122 9.72 -9.37 -4.04
C PRO A 122 9.84 -7.88 -4.38
N ARG A 123 8.77 -7.13 -4.13
CA ARG A 123 8.71 -5.66 -4.28
C ARG A 123 8.51 -5.04 -2.91
N VAL A 124 9.14 -3.89 -2.70
CA VAL A 124 8.99 -3.08 -1.49
C VAL A 124 8.22 -1.83 -1.87
N ASP A 125 7.07 -1.65 -1.24
CA ASP A 125 6.19 -0.51 -1.42
C ASP A 125 6.36 0.42 -0.21
N TYR A 126 6.67 1.69 -0.46
CA TYR A 126 6.96 2.69 0.56
C TYR A 126 5.75 3.59 0.76
N PHE A 127 5.37 3.75 2.02
CA PHE A 127 4.26 4.58 2.45
C PHE A 127 4.70 5.53 3.56
N GLN A 128 4.18 6.76 3.54
CA GLN A 128 4.25 7.64 4.70
C GLN A 128 3.27 7.15 5.79
N SER A 129 3.43 7.61 7.02
CA SER A 129 2.58 7.24 8.17
C SER A 129 1.08 7.45 7.95
N ASN A 130 0.69 8.44 7.14
CA ASN A 130 -0.69 8.72 6.73
C ASN A 130 -1.20 7.81 5.59
N GLY A 131 -0.41 6.84 5.14
CA GLY A 131 -0.75 5.92 4.06
C GLY A 131 -0.48 6.46 2.65
N TYR A 132 0.11 7.65 2.50
CA TYR A 132 0.49 8.18 1.19
C TYR A 132 1.57 7.30 0.55
N PHE A 133 1.32 6.85 -0.69
CA PHE A 133 2.26 6.02 -1.43
C PHE A 133 3.36 6.86 -2.06
N ILE A 134 4.60 6.47 -1.81
CA ILE A 134 5.80 7.20 -2.26
C ILE A 134 6.37 6.55 -3.51
N GLY A 135 6.49 5.22 -3.49
CA GLY A 135 7.12 4.48 -4.57
C GLY A 135 7.25 3.00 -4.28
N SER A 136 7.54 2.27 -5.35
CA SER A 136 7.77 0.82 -5.33
C SER A 136 9.09 0.48 -6.00
N VAL A 137 9.80 -0.47 -5.41
CA VAL A 137 11.09 -0.94 -5.92
C VAL A 137 11.14 -2.46 -5.87
N SER A 138 11.59 -3.10 -6.94
CA SER A 138 11.83 -4.54 -6.95
C SER A 138 13.16 -4.86 -6.25
N ALA A 139 13.15 -5.89 -5.42
CA ALA A 139 14.36 -6.44 -4.83
C ALA A 139 15.33 -6.93 -5.92
N THR A 140 16.62 -6.73 -5.69
CA THR A 140 17.70 -7.18 -6.57
C THR A 140 18.29 -8.50 -6.12
N SER A 141 18.04 -8.90 -4.86
CA SER A 141 18.41 -10.21 -4.33
C SER A 141 17.47 -10.64 -3.22
N ALA A 142 17.36 -11.95 -3.04
CA ALA A 142 16.58 -12.59 -2.00
C ALA A 142 17.33 -13.82 -1.47
N ALA A 143 17.18 -14.09 -0.19
CA ALA A 143 17.70 -15.29 0.44
C ALA A 143 16.99 -16.53 -0.10
N SER A 144 17.74 -17.61 -0.32
CA SER A 144 17.16 -18.89 -0.75
C SER A 144 16.28 -19.56 0.31
N ASP A 145 16.35 -19.10 1.55
CA ASP A 145 15.52 -19.54 2.68
C ASP A 145 14.38 -18.56 3.01
N GLY A 146 14.20 -17.50 2.20
CA GLY A 146 13.14 -16.52 2.35
C GLY A 146 13.31 -15.56 3.53
N THR A 147 14.51 -15.46 4.12
CA THR A 147 14.75 -14.69 5.35
C THR A 147 15.15 -13.23 5.14
N TRP A 148 15.57 -12.85 3.94
CA TRP A 148 15.92 -11.47 3.63
C TRP A 148 15.80 -11.15 2.15
N ILE A 149 15.69 -9.85 1.85
CA ILE A 149 15.82 -9.27 0.51
C ILE A 149 16.70 -8.03 0.56
N VAL A 150 17.33 -7.70 -0.56
CA VAL A 150 17.97 -6.39 -0.78
C VAL A 150 17.23 -5.69 -1.89
N ALA A 151 16.88 -4.43 -1.66
CA ALA A 151 16.20 -3.57 -2.63
C ALA A 151 16.90 -2.20 -2.72
N PRO A 152 16.90 -1.55 -3.90
CA PRO A 152 17.31 -0.16 -4.00
C PRO A 152 16.33 0.74 -3.23
N GLN A 153 16.72 1.97 -2.89
CA GLN A 153 15.75 2.95 -2.39
C GLN A 153 14.94 3.54 -3.56
N PRO A 154 13.66 3.90 -3.37
CA PRO A 154 12.91 4.68 -4.36
C PRO A 154 13.49 6.10 -4.47
N ASP A 155 12.96 6.90 -5.39
CA ASP A 155 13.24 8.34 -5.39
C ASP A 155 12.65 8.96 -4.12
N LEU A 156 13.52 9.44 -3.24
CA LEU A 156 13.18 10.06 -1.97
C LEU A 156 13.31 11.59 -2.03
N SER A 157 13.42 12.20 -3.21
CA SER A 157 13.67 13.65 -3.34
C SER A 157 12.50 14.52 -2.86
N SER A 158 11.27 14.01 -2.93
CA SER A 158 10.04 14.74 -2.58
C SER A 158 9.48 14.39 -1.19
N VAL A 159 10.20 13.59 -0.39
CA VAL A 159 9.75 13.19 0.94
C VAL A 159 10.46 13.99 2.04
N TYR A 160 9.83 14.11 3.19
CA TYR A 160 10.33 14.87 4.35
C TYR A 160 10.66 13.97 5.55
N SER A 161 11.29 14.52 6.58
CA SER A 161 11.61 13.81 7.82
C SER A 161 10.34 13.19 8.44
N GLY A 162 10.44 11.97 8.97
CA GLY A 162 9.31 11.27 9.60
C GLY A 162 9.38 9.75 9.49
N PHE A 163 8.30 9.10 9.94
CA PHE A 163 8.16 7.64 9.91
C PHE A 163 7.52 7.14 8.63
N TYR A 164 8.13 6.10 8.06
CA TYR A 164 7.69 5.47 6.83
C TYR A 164 7.48 3.98 7.04
N GLN A 165 6.40 3.46 6.45
CA GLN A 165 6.08 2.04 6.42
C GLN A 165 6.52 1.43 5.09
N LEU A 166 7.20 0.29 5.17
CA LEU A 166 7.60 -0.52 4.03
C LEU A 166 6.72 -1.76 4.03
N LYS A 167 6.04 -2.05 2.92
CA LYS A 167 5.31 -3.30 2.73
C LYS A 167 6.03 -4.16 1.71
N VAL A 168 6.29 -5.40 2.07
CA VAL A 168 6.91 -6.36 1.14
C VAL A 168 5.81 -7.18 0.49
N THR A 169 5.76 -7.19 -0.83
CA THR A 169 4.85 -8.01 -1.63
C THR A 169 5.63 -8.95 -2.54
N TYR A 170 5.10 -10.12 -2.85
CA TYR A 170 5.66 -11.02 -3.86
C TYR A 170 4.65 -11.28 -4.98
N PRO A 171 5.13 -11.54 -6.21
CA PRO A 171 4.24 -11.74 -7.34
C PRO A 171 3.52 -13.10 -7.24
N THR A 172 2.27 -13.14 -7.71
CA THR A 172 1.62 -14.40 -8.07
C THR A 172 2.38 -15.09 -9.20
N GLU A 173 2.05 -16.35 -9.51
CA GLU A 173 2.57 -17.05 -10.70
C GLU A 173 2.30 -16.27 -12.01
N GLU A 174 1.26 -15.45 -12.02
CA GLU A 174 0.87 -14.60 -13.15
C GLU A 174 1.56 -13.22 -13.13
N GLY A 175 2.42 -12.95 -12.14
CA GLY A 175 3.21 -11.70 -12.04
C GLY A 175 2.56 -10.57 -11.26
N PHE A 176 1.41 -10.79 -10.59
CA PHE A 176 0.72 -9.74 -9.84
C PHE A 176 1.26 -9.61 -8.41
N TYR A 177 1.77 -8.42 -8.06
CA TYR A 177 2.25 -8.10 -6.70
C TYR A 177 1.10 -7.79 -5.74
N ILE A 178 0.31 -8.82 -5.43
CA ILE A 178 -0.87 -8.72 -4.56
C ILE A 178 -0.76 -9.57 -3.29
N ASN A 179 0.31 -10.35 -3.15
CA ASN A 179 0.56 -11.14 -1.95
C ASN A 179 1.47 -10.38 -1.00
N GLU A 180 0.91 -9.83 0.08
CA GLU A 180 1.66 -9.16 1.13
C GLU A 180 2.36 -10.20 2.03
N VAL A 181 3.63 -9.96 2.34
CA VAL A 181 4.43 -10.76 3.28
C VAL A 181 4.31 -10.20 4.68
N GLY A 182 4.43 -8.88 4.80
CA GLY A 182 4.48 -8.16 6.06
C GLY A 182 5.02 -6.76 5.88
N SER A 183 5.30 -6.11 7.00
CA SER A 183 5.76 -4.72 7.01
C SER A 183 6.96 -4.48 7.91
N ALA A 184 7.79 -3.51 7.51
CA ALA A 184 8.84 -2.90 8.31
C ALA A 184 8.60 -1.39 8.41
N SER A 185 9.37 -0.71 9.25
CA SER A 185 9.37 0.75 9.33
C SER A 185 10.79 1.29 9.25
N ILE A 186 10.91 2.51 8.72
CA ILE A 186 12.15 3.30 8.75
C ILE A 186 11.85 4.70 9.27
N ASP A 187 12.88 5.32 9.85
CA ASP A 187 12.87 6.72 10.28
C ASP A 187 13.73 7.57 9.33
N CYS A 188 13.12 8.51 8.63
CA CYS A 188 13.82 9.40 7.70
C CYS A 188 14.05 10.76 8.36
N TRP A 189 15.20 11.38 8.12
CA TRP A 189 15.59 12.65 8.74
C TRP A 189 16.35 13.56 7.78
N ASN A 190 16.68 14.77 8.23
CA ASN A 190 17.51 15.77 7.53
C ASN A 190 16.84 16.51 6.36
N ARG A 191 15.52 16.35 6.15
CA ARG A 191 14.76 17.21 5.24
C ARG A 191 13.42 17.51 5.87
N ASP A 192 13.35 18.58 6.65
CA ASP A 192 12.12 18.92 7.35
C ASP A 192 11.10 19.57 6.40
N ASN A 193 9.82 19.46 6.75
CA ASN A 193 8.77 20.18 6.03
C ASN A 193 9.10 21.69 6.04
N PRO A 194 8.84 22.43 4.95
CA PRO A 194 8.99 23.87 4.95
C PRO A 194 8.13 24.50 6.04
N ASP A 195 8.68 25.54 6.66
CA ASP A 195 8.01 26.49 7.55
C ASP A 195 8.21 27.84 6.88
N SER A 196 7.24 28.23 6.06
CA SER A 196 7.35 29.35 5.11
C SER A 196 7.27 30.72 5.79
N ASP A 197 6.60 30.83 6.93
CA ASP A 197 6.41 32.07 7.69
C ASP A 197 7.31 32.15 8.95
N GLY A 198 7.92 31.04 9.36
CA GLY A 198 8.87 30.94 10.45
C GLY A 198 8.22 30.94 11.84
N ASP A 199 6.95 30.55 11.94
CA ASP A 199 6.19 30.59 13.20
C ASP A 199 6.40 29.35 14.09
N GLY A 200 7.13 28.35 13.58
CA GLY A 200 7.43 27.09 14.25
C GLY A 200 6.47 25.95 13.93
N TRP A 201 5.47 26.18 13.08
CA TRP A 201 4.64 25.16 12.45
C TRP A 201 5.06 25.00 11.00
N ASN A 202 5.04 23.77 10.50
CA ASN A 202 5.34 23.55 9.10
C ASN A 202 4.11 23.83 8.24
N ASP A 203 4.31 24.09 6.95
CA ASP A 203 3.24 24.47 6.00
C ASP A 203 2.11 23.45 5.87
N VAL A 204 2.32 22.20 6.28
CA VAL A 204 1.28 21.15 6.21
C VAL A 204 0.45 21.05 7.49
N ASP A 205 1.01 21.47 8.62
CA ASP A 205 0.35 21.55 9.92
C ASP A 205 -0.16 22.97 10.23
N ASP A 206 0.33 23.97 9.49
CA ASP A 206 -0.09 25.35 9.57
C ASP A 206 -1.31 25.61 8.68
N CYS A 207 -2.35 26.16 9.29
CA CYS A 207 -3.61 26.46 8.63
C CYS A 207 -3.53 27.80 7.87
N TYR A 208 -2.44 28.57 8.05
CA TYR A 208 -2.15 29.80 7.34
C TYR A 208 -0.68 29.89 6.89
N PRO A 209 -0.22 29.01 5.98
CA PRO A 209 1.21 28.80 5.61
C PRO A 209 1.92 30.02 5.00
N TYR A 210 1.24 31.16 4.88
CA TYR A 210 1.77 32.42 4.37
C TYR A 210 1.36 33.63 5.22
N ASP A 211 0.82 33.44 6.43
CA ASP A 211 0.51 34.55 7.32
C ASP A 211 1.71 34.90 8.19
N ALA A 212 2.20 36.12 8.08
CA ALA A 212 3.32 36.57 8.91
C ALA A 212 2.88 36.95 10.35
N SER A 213 1.66 36.60 10.77
CA SER A 213 0.82 37.48 11.60
C SER A 213 0.63 37.06 13.05
N ARG A 214 1.50 36.20 13.60
CA ARG A 214 1.55 35.99 15.06
C ARG A 214 2.51 36.87 15.84
N TRP A 215 3.29 37.77 15.22
CA TRP A 215 4.19 38.66 15.97
C TRP A 215 4.22 40.12 15.46
N TYR A 216 3.28 40.94 15.95
CA TYR A 216 3.57 42.34 16.29
C TYR A 216 2.85 42.73 17.58
N CYS A 217 3.38 42.30 18.73
CA CYS A 217 3.23 43.05 19.96
C CYS A 217 4.05 44.33 19.82
N ASN A 218 3.43 45.38 19.25
CA ASN A 218 4.11 46.67 19.15
C ASN A 218 4.35 47.20 20.56
N GLN A 219 5.59 47.57 20.85
CA GLN A 219 5.99 48.18 22.10
C GLN A 219 5.23 49.51 22.28
N GLY A 220 4.12 49.46 23.00
CA GLY A 220 3.32 50.64 23.34
C GLY A 220 1.87 50.56 22.86
N GLY A 221 1.03 49.82 23.61
CA GLY A 221 -0.42 50.00 23.58
C GLY A 221 -1.23 48.82 23.06
N GLY A 222 -1.40 47.79 23.90
CA GLY A 222 -2.58 46.90 23.92
C GLY A 222 -2.74 45.90 22.76
N CYS A 223 -2.65 44.61 23.06
CA CYS A 223 -3.09 43.56 22.16
C CYS A 223 -4.62 43.51 22.18
N GLU A 224 -5.29 44.03 21.16
CA GLU A 224 -6.72 43.76 20.98
C GLU A 224 -6.88 42.40 20.31
N TYR A 225 -7.49 41.46 21.02
CA TYR A 225 -7.90 40.17 20.48
C TYR A 225 -8.92 40.45 19.36
N GLN A 226 -8.55 40.30 18.09
CA GLN A 226 -9.56 40.13 17.05
C GLN A 226 -10.17 38.74 17.24
N THR A 227 -11.22 38.68 18.07
CA THR A 227 -12.17 37.57 18.07
C THR A 227 -12.92 37.59 16.74
N TYR A 228 -12.29 37.12 15.68
CA TYR A 228 -13.04 36.54 14.58
C TYR A 228 -13.28 35.07 14.93
N ARG A 229 -14.47 34.84 15.49
CA ARG A 229 -15.19 33.58 15.30
C ARG A 229 -15.34 33.36 13.79
N GLU A 230 -14.79 32.27 13.28
CA GLU A 230 -15.45 31.33 12.38
C GLU A 230 -14.50 30.15 12.14
N GLU A 231 -14.75 29.10 12.92
CA GLU A 231 -14.69 27.68 12.54
C GLU A 231 -14.02 27.34 11.19
N MET A 232 -12.79 26.84 11.21
CA MET A 232 -12.43 25.69 10.36
C MET A 232 -11.47 24.78 11.15
N PRO A 233 -11.88 23.56 11.53
CA PRO A 233 -10.94 22.56 12.00
C PRO A 233 -10.03 22.24 10.82
N CYS A 234 -8.73 22.37 11.02
CA CYS A 234 -7.73 21.84 10.08
C CYS A 234 -8.06 20.33 10.01
N TYR A 235 -8.61 19.90 8.86
CA TYR A 235 -9.47 18.72 8.79
C TYR A 235 -8.76 17.48 9.33
N GLU A 236 -9.46 16.78 10.22
CA GLU A 236 -9.22 15.38 10.58
C GLU A 236 -9.15 14.53 9.30
N TYR A 237 -7.99 13.91 9.03
CA TYR A 237 -7.85 12.71 8.21
C TYR A 237 -6.76 11.79 8.76
#